data_AF-A0A7C2MA53-F1
#
_entry.id   AF-A0A7C2MA53-F1
#
_cell.length_a   1.000
_cell.length_b   1.000
_cell.length_c   1.000
_cell.angle_alpha   90.00
_cell.angle_beta   90.00
_cell.angle_gamma   90.00
#
_symmetry.space_group_name_H-M   'P 1'
#
loop_
_entity.id
_entity.type
_entity.pdbx_description
1 polymer ?
#
loop_
_entity_poly.entity_id
_entity_poly.type
_entity_poly.pdbx_seq_one_letter_code
_entity_poly.pdbx_strand_id
1 'polypeptide(L)' 'MDRLENILININREKGYGRLSKREKNIITLYYLEGYKDEEIAKFYTLTQQAINYIRKKGINKLKIF' A
#
# COMPACT_ATOMS: atom_id res chain seq x y z
N MET A 1 -3.27 4.42 16.59
CA MET A 1 -2.59 3.49 15.67
C MET A 1 -3.56 2.45 15.09
N ASP A 2 -4.89 2.69 15.14
CA ASP A 2 -5.86 1.59 15.23
C ASP A 2 -6.69 1.32 13.97
N ARG A 3 -6.51 2.08 12.88
CA ARG A 3 -7.35 1.91 11.67
C ARG A 3 -6.77 0.92 10.66
N LEU A 4 -5.44 0.87 10.53
CA LEU A 4 -4.78 0.01 9.54
C LEU A 4 -4.60 -1.41 10.00
N GLU A 5 -4.26 -1.59 11.26
CA GLU A 5 -4.15 -2.92 11.84
C GLU A 5 -5.49 -3.64 11.72
N ASN A 6 -6.61 -2.94 11.97
CA ASN A 6 -7.97 -3.47 11.80
C ASN A 6 -8.40 -3.71 10.33
N ILE A 7 -7.96 -2.88 9.37
CA ILE A 7 -8.19 -3.14 7.93
C ILE A 7 -7.41 -4.37 7.49
N LEU A 8 -6.15 -4.48 7.93
CA LEU A 8 -5.29 -5.61 7.58
C LEU A 8 -5.69 -6.87 8.35
N ILE A 9 -6.23 -6.82 9.57
CA ILE A 9 -6.64 -8.00 10.35
C ILE A 9 -7.88 -8.67 9.74
N ASN A 10 -8.82 -7.89 9.19
CA ASN A 10 -10.07 -8.42 8.63
C ASN A 10 -9.96 -8.94 7.20
N ILE A 11 -9.03 -8.41 6.41
CA ILE A 11 -8.78 -8.90 5.05
C ILE A 11 -7.90 -10.13 5.20
N ASN A 12 -8.29 -11.22 4.56
CA ASN A 12 -7.55 -12.49 4.51
C ASN A 12 -6.08 -12.24 4.08
N ARG A 13 -5.20 -11.94 5.06
CA ARG A 13 -3.93 -11.21 4.87
C ARG A 13 -3.08 -11.85 3.81
N GLU A 14 -3.01 -13.17 3.81
CA GLU A 14 -2.16 -13.94 2.91
C GLU A 14 -2.68 -13.96 1.47
N LYS A 15 -3.99 -14.13 1.27
CA LYS A 15 -4.60 -14.20 -0.08
C LYS A 15 -4.63 -12.85 -0.77
N GLY A 16 -4.93 -11.77 -0.04
CA GLY A 16 -4.91 -10.41 -0.56
C GLY A 16 -3.50 -9.96 -0.91
N TYR A 17 -2.54 -10.21 -0.02
CA TYR A 17 -1.14 -9.83 -0.23
C TYR A 17 -0.50 -10.64 -1.37
N GLY A 18 -0.91 -11.89 -1.61
CA GLY A 18 -0.49 -12.67 -2.77
C GLY A 18 -0.80 -12.02 -4.13
N ARG A 19 -1.85 -11.20 -4.23
CA ARG A 19 -2.27 -10.52 -5.47
C ARG A 19 -1.62 -9.16 -5.71
N LEU A 20 -0.90 -8.64 -4.73
CA LEU A 20 -0.14 -7.41 -4.88
C LEU A 20 1.16 -7.70 -5.65
N SER A 21 1.46 -6.85 -6.61
CA SER A 21 2.80 -6.82 -7.20
C SER A 21 3.84 -6.44 -6.14
N LYS A 22 5.10 -6.83 -6.35
CA LYS A 22 6.21 -6.44 -5.47
C LYS A 22 6.29 -4.92 -5.24
N ARG A 23 5.98 -4.14 -6.28
CA ARG A 23 5.96 -2.67 -6.21
C ARG A 23 4.81 -2.15 -5.35
N GLU A 24 3.60 -2.68 -5.49
CA GLU A 24 2.46 -2.32 -4.65
C GLU A 24 2.71 -2.67 -3.18
N LYS A 25 3.28 -3.86 -2.91
CA LYS A 25 3.66 -4.28 -1.55
C LYS A 25 4.60 -3.27 -0.90
N ASN A 26 5.70 -2.95 -1.57
CA ASN A 26 6.70 -2.04 -1.03
C ASN A 26 6.13 -0.64 -0.79
N ILE A 27 5.34 -0.09 -1.73
CA ILE A 27 4.73 1.25 -1.57
C ILE A 27 3.73 1.26 -0.42
N ILE A 28 2.92 0.21 -0.26
CA ILE A 28 1.97 0.09 0.86
C ILE A 28 2.73 -0.03 2.18
N THR A 29 3.78 -0.85 2.25
CA THR A 29 4.63 -0.99 3.43
C THR A 29 5.27 0.33 3.83
N LEU A 30 5.93 1.03 2.88
CA LEU A 30 6.57 2.31 3.13
C LEU A 30 5.57 3.34 3.69
N TYR A 31 4.37 3.42 3.11
CA TYR A 31 3.37 4.39 3.54
C TYR A 31 2.75 4.04 4.89
N TYR A 32 2.34 2.78 5.08
CA TYR A 32 1.48 2.39 6.19
C TYR A 32 2.20 1.77 7.39
N LEU A 33 3.37 1.17 7.18
CA LEU A 33 4.16 0.55 8.26
C LEU A 33 5.36 1.42 8.64
N GLU A 34 6.00 2.05 7.66
CA GLU A 34 7.18 2.88 7.91
C GLU A 34 6.85 4.38 8.01
N GLY A 35 5.63 4.79 7.67
CA GLY A 35 5.13 6.15 7.88
C GLY A 35 5.57 7.19 6.85
N TYR A 36 6.15 6.77 5.73
CA TYR A 36 6.56 7.68 4.65
C TYR A 36 5.36 8.32 3.95
N LYS A 37 5.54 9.55 3.49
CA LYS A 37 4.57 10.28 2.65
C LYS A 37 4.71 9.88 1.19
N ASP A 38 3.62 10.02 0.43
CA ASP A 38 3.61 9.76 -1.02
C ASP A 38 4.71 10.54 -1.78
N GLU A 39 5.09 11.74 -1.31
CA GLU A 39 6.19 12.56 -1.87
C GLU A 39 7.58 11.98 -1.64
N GLU A 40 7.80 11.39 -0.46
CA GLU A 40 9.08 10.79 -0.11
C GLU A 40 9.27 9.47 -0.87
N ILE A 41 8.20 8.69 -0.94
CA ILE A 41 8.16 7.45 -1.74
C ILE A 41 8.34 7.77 -3.22
N ALA A 42 7.75 8.85 -3.72
CA ALA A 42 7.91 9.30 -5.11
C ALA A 42 9.38 9.52 -5.49
N LYS A 43 10.19 10.07 -4.57
CA LYS A 43 11.64 10.26 -4.77
C LYS A 43 12.38 8.93 -4.92
N PHE A 44 12.08 7.92 -4.10
CA PHE A 44 12.72 6.59 -4.19
C PHE A 44 12.43 5.86 -5.50
N TYR A 45 11.26 6.14 -6.10
CA TYR A 45 10.80 5.45 -7.30
C TYR A 45 10.92 6.27 -8.58
N THR A 46 11.46 7.49 -8.50
CA THR A 46 11.54 8.47 -9.60
C THR A 46 10.19 8.64 -10.30
N LEU A 47 9.13 8.76 -9.51
CA LEU A 47 7.74 8.94 -9.97
C LEU A 47 7.15 10.23 -9.43
N THR A 48 5.97 10.61 -9.91
CA THR A 48 5.18 11.68 -9.30
C THR A 48 4.47 11.17 -8.05
N GLN A 49 4.20 12.07 -7.10
CA GLN A 49 3.37 11.78 -5.92
C GLN A 49 2.00 11.21 -6.32
N GLN A 50 1.42 11.72 -7.40
CA GLN A 50 0.13 11.26 -7.95
C GLN A 50 0.21 9.80 -8.42
N ALA A 51 1.31 9.39 -9.07
CA ALA A 51 1.51 8.02 -9.48
C ALA A 51 1.66 7.07 -8.26
N ILE A 52 2.36 7.50 -7.21
CA ILE A 52 2.44 6.73 -5.96
C ILE A 52 1.07 6.59 -5.31
N ASN A 53 0.30 7.68 -5.23
CA ASN A 53 -1.05 7.68 -4.69
C ASN A 53 -1.96 6.71 -5.45
N TYR A 54 -1.89 6.71 -6.79
CA TYR A 54 -2.63 5.79 -7.64
C TYR A 54 -2.25 4.33 -7.38
N ILE A 55 -0.95 4.01 -7.36
CA ILE A 55 -0.47 2.63 -7.10
C ILE A 55 -0.91 2.16 -5.72
N ARG A 56 -0.79 3.01 -4.70
CA ARG A 56 -1.22 2.70 -3.33
C ARG A 56 -2.73 2.44 -3.26
N LYS A 57 -3.56 3.32 -3.83
CA LYS A 57 -5.03 3.13 -3.88
C LYS A 57 -5.42 1.87 -4.64
N LYS A 58 -4.76 1.59 -5.76
CA LYS A 58 -4.98 0.37 -6.55
C LYS A 58 -4.66 -0.88 -5.72
N GLY A 59 -3.53 -0.90 -5.03
CA GLY A 59 -3.15 -2.00 -4.14
C GLY A 59 -4.14 -2.18 -2.98
N ILE A 60 -4.56 -1.10 -2.34
CA ILE A 60 -5.58 -1.17 -1.27
C ILE A 60 -6.93 -1.68 -1.80
N ASN A 61 -7.35 -1.27 -2.99
CA ASN A 61 -8.59 -1.79 -3.59
C ASN A 61 -8.49 -3.30 -3.86
N LYS A 62 -7.34 -3.81 -4.30
CA LYS A 62 -7.12 -5.25 -4.45
C LYS A 62 -7.25 -6.00 -3.11
N LEU A 63 -6.82 -5.37 -2.02
CA LEU A 63 -6.97 -5.93 -0.68
C LEU A 63 -8.45 -5.90 -0.23
N LYS A 64 -9.20 -4.82 -0.50
CA LYS A 64 -10.60 -4.64 -0.08
C LYS A 64 -11.63 -5.53 -0.78
N ILE A 65 -11.29 -6.12 -1.93
CA ILE A 65 -12.21 -6.99 -2.68
C ILE A 65 -12.43 -8.33 -1.94
N PHE A 66 -11.70 -8.60 -0.85
CA PHE A 66 -11.71 -9.84 -0.07
C PHE A 66 -11.67 -9.54 1.42
#